data_AF-A0A9W6WJY7-F1
#
_entry.id   AF-A0A9W6WJY7-F1
#
_cell.length_a   1.000
_cell.length_b   1.000
_cell.length_c   1.000
_cell.angle_alpha   90.00
_cell.angle_beta   90.00
_cell.angle_gamma   90.00
#
_symmetry.space_group_name_H-M   'P 1'
#
loop_
_entity.id
_entity.type
_entity.pdbx_description
1 polymer ?
#
loop_
_entity_poly.entity_id
_entity_poly.type
_entity_poly.pdbx_seq_one_letter_code
_entity_poly.pdbx_strand_id
1 'polypeptide(L)'
;MSVYTKFAIIGAGGVGGTVADELLKKGEAVSVAILTRDESKPELQALKARGATLHQVAYDDEDAVKKALSGSEVAVSTVSPYNMAVQKAVVPAAKAAGIQLFVPAEYGVKVTEGPNVTKKEVQDLLTQHEIPFTVFYTGLFAEFLPYFLDYHDEGYMNVVGKGETAFSITARHDVGRFVAHVLSTAPKSALEGARIPFEAERLSPLQIRDLVEKKLNKKIEVRHVDFEENKKKFDTDFVAFLTTLFEEGRGVAGTEQEVQESVAKFFPDWNPAKYESFIA
;
A
#
# COMPACT_ATOMS: atom_id res chain seq x y z
N MET A 1 -17.32 -16.42 -13.82
CA MET A 1 -16.96 -16.62 -12.41
C MET A 1 -17.43 -15.39 -11.64
N SER A 2 -17.86 -15.53 -10.38
CA SER A 2 -18.33 -14.39 -9.59
C SER A 2 -17.17 -13.47 -9.20
N VAL A 3 -17.46 -12.17 -9.13
CA VAL A 3 -16.56 -11.11 -8.66
C VAL A 3 -17.16 -10.46 -7.41
N TYR A 4 -16.37 -9.68 -6.67
CA TYR A 4 -16.91 -8.85 -5.59
C TYR A 4 -17.50 -7.54 -6.13
N THR A 5 -18.52 -7.05 -5.46
CA THR A 5 -19.24 -5.82 -5.85
C THR A 5 -19.46 -4.86 -4.68
N LYS A 6 -19.30 -5.30 -3.42
CA LYS A 6 -19.53 -4.44 -2.25
C LYS A 6 -18.27 -4.31 -1.41
N PHE A 7 -17.75 -3.09 -1.32
CA PHE A 7 -16.45 -2.80 -0.73
C PHE A 7 -16.59 -1.83 0.45
N ALA A 8 -15.93 -2.14 1.56
CA ALA A 8 -15.71 -1.22 2.67
C ALA A 8 -14.24 -0.81 2.71
N ILE A 9 -13.96 0.49 2.75
CA ILE A 9 -12.61 1.04 2.84
C ILE A 9 -12.37 1.54 4.27
N ILE A 10 -11.39 0.96 4.96
CA ILE A 10 -10.97 1.34 6.31
C ILE A 10 -9.79 2.31 6.19
N GLY A 11 -10.08 3.60 6.39
CA GLY A 11 -9.16 4.70 6.12
C GLY A 11 -9.09 5.02 4.63
N ALA A 12 -9.65 6.15 4.20
CA ALA A 12 -9.65 6.59 2.80
C ALA A 12 -8.67 7.75 2.53
N GLY A 13 -7.50 7.73 3.18
CA GLY A 13 -6.38 8.62 2.86
C GLY A 13 -5.37 7.94 1.94
N GLY A 14 -4.59 8.71 1.16
CA GLY A 14 -3.54 8.16 0.28
C GLY A 14 -4.07 7.07 -0.66
N VAL A 15 -3.61 5.82 -0.46
CA VAL A 15 -4.03 4.65 -1.26
C VAL A 15 -5.55 4.43 -1.17
N GLY A 16 -6.14 4.44 0.03
CA GLY A 16 -7.57 4.14 0.21
C GLY A 16 -8.50 5.12 -0.48
N GLY A 17 -8.12 6.40 -0.53
CA GLY A 17 -8.88 7.40 -1.28
C GLY A 17 -8.90 7.10 -2.78
N THR A 18 -7.77 6.63 -3.33
CA THR A 18 -7.70 6.22 -4.74
C THR A 18 -8.44 4.91 -4.99
N VAL A 19 -8.37 3.94 -4.08
CA VAL A 19 -9.16 2.70 -4.18
C VAL A 19 -10.66 3.03 -4.22
N ALA A 20 -11.13 3.90 -3.32
CA ALA A 20 -12.53 4.33 -3.32
C ALA A 20 -12.91 5.05 -4.62
N ASP A 21 -12.08 5.98 -5.09
CA ASP A 21 -12.30 6.69 -6.36
C ASP A 21 -12.45 5.74 -7.56
N GLU A 22 -11.51 4.81 -7.70
CA GLU A 22 -11.46 3.85 -8.81
C GLU A 22 -12.61 2.84 -8.78
N LEU A 23 -13.04 2.43 -7.60
CA LEU A 23 -14.26 1.63 -7.45
C LEU A 23 -15.50 2.43 -7.84
N LEU A 24 -15.64 3.68 -7.38
CA LEU A 24 -16.79 4.53 -7.74
C LEU A 24 -16.90 4.81 -9.25
N LYS A 25 -15.79 4.78 -10.00
CA LYS A 25 -15.81 4.88 -11.48
C LYS A 25 -16.54 3.71 -12.15
N LYS A 26 -16.77 2.60 -11.44
CA LYS A 26 -17.58 1.46 -11.92
C LYS A 26 -19.08 1.70 -11.82
N GLY A 27 -19.51 2.83 -11.22
CA GLY A 27 -20.93 3.20 -11.10
C GLY A 27 -21.72 2.17 -10.30
N GLU A 28 -22.97 1.93 -10.70
CA GLU A 28 -23.92 1.05 -9.99
C GLU A 28 -23.52 -0.43 -9.95
N ALA A 29 -22.49 -0.83 -10.69
CA ALA A 29 -21.95 -2.19 -10.64
C ALA A 29 -21.28 -2.52 -9.29
N VAL A 30 -20.90 -1.51 -8.51
CA VAL A 30 -20.28 -1.67 -7.19
C VAL A 30 -20.85 -0.70 -6.16
N SER A 31 -20.78 -1.06 -4.88
CA SER A 31 -21.07 -0.15 -3.77
C SER A 31 -19.84 0.06 -2.91
N VAL A 32 -19.59 1.30 -2.50
CA VAL A 32 -18.43 1.69 -1.68
C VAL A 32 -18.90 2.30 -0.36
N ALA A 33 -18.52 1.67 0.75
CA ALA A 33 -18.61 2.22 2.09
C ALA A 33 -17.22 2.67 2.55
N ILE A 34 -17.14 3.77 3.30
CA ILE A 34 -15.88 4.31 3.84
C ILE A 34 -16.03 4.47 5.35
N LEU A 35 -15.14 3.80 6.09
CA LEU A 35 -14.99 3.98 7.53
C LEU A 35 -13.92 5.04 7.77
N THR A 36 -14.27 6.05 8.56
CA THR A 36 -13.38 7.18 8.90
C THR A 36 -13.66 7.64 10.33
N ARG A 37 -12.66 8.25 10.98
CA ARG A 37 -12.87 8.91 12.29
C ARG A 37 -13.47 10.30 12.17
N ASP A 38 -13.33 10.90 10.99
CA ASP A 38 -13.78 12.25 10.67
C ASP A 38 -14.32 12.24 9.25
N GLU A 39 -15.65 12.33 9.12
CA GLU A 39 -16.32 12.38 7.83
C GLU A 39 -16.35 13.78 7.24
N SER A 40 -16.03 14.84 8.01
CA SER A 40 -16.12 16.23 7.54
C SER A 40 -15.05 16.61 6.52
N LYS A 41 -14.03 15.76 6.35
CA LYS A 41 -12.92 15.95 5.44
C LYS A 41 -13.36 16.23 3.99
N PRO A 42 -12.89 17.31 3.34
CA PRO A 42 -13.30 17.68 1.99
C PRO A 42 -13.13 16.55 0.96
N GLU A 43 -12.04 15.79 1.05
CA GLU A 43 -11.77 14.66 0.15
C GLU A 43 -12.80 13.53 0.30
N LEU A 44 -13.34 13.31 1.50
CA LEU A 44 -14.36 12.29 1.74
C LEU A 44 -15.75 12.77 1.30
N GLN A 45 -16.04 14.06 1.48
CA GLN A 45 -17.28 14.66 0.98
C GLN A 45 -17.33 14.60 -0.56
N ALA A 46 -16.20 14.77 -1.25
CA ALA A 46 -16.12 14.59 -2.70
C ALA A 46 -16.45 13.14 -3.13
N LEU A 47 -15.99 12.13 -2.37
CA LEU A 47 -16.34 10.72 -2.61
C LEU A 47 -17.81 10.44 -2.30
N LYS A 48 -18.35 11.02 -1.23
CA LYS A 48 -19.77 10.91 -0.86
C LYS A 48 -20.69 11.47 -1.95
N ALA A 49 -20.35 12.63 -2.50
CA ALA A 49 -21.08 13.24 -3.62
C ALA A 49 -21.12 12.35 -4.88
N ARG A 50 -20.20 11.38 -4.99
CA ARG A 50 -20.11 10.42 -6.08
C ARG A 50 -20.68 9.04 -5.75
N GLY A 51 -21.35 8.90 -4.61
CA GLY A 51 -22.09 7.67 -4.23
C GLY A 51 -21.43 6.81 -3.15
N ALA A 52 -20.32 7.24 -2.54
CA ALA A 52 -19.81 6.53 -1.37
C ALA A 52 -20.68 6.78 -0.13
N THR A 53 -20.88 5.74 0.67
CA THR A 53 -21.48 5.86 2.01
C THR A 53 -20.39 6.10 3.03
N LEU A 54 -20.47 7.19 3.79
CA LEU A 54 -19.53 7.46 4.89
C LEU A 54 -20.09 6.91 6.21
N HIS A 55 -19.22 6.28 6.98
CA HIS A 55 -19.45 5.86 8.34
C HIS A 55 -18.40 6.49 9.24
N GLN A 56 -18.79 7.50 10.02
CA GLN A 56 -17.95 8.01 11.09
C GLN A 56 -17.92 7.00 12.25
N VAL A 57 -16.76 6.39 12.50
CA VAL A 57 -16.55 5.36 13.53
C VAL A 57 -15.23 5.58 14.27
N ALA A 58 -15.25 5.30 15.57
CA ALA A 58 -14.05 5.05 16.35
C ALA A 58 -13.70 3.56 16.19
N TYR A 59 -12.44 3.24 15.88
CA TYR A 59 -12.07 1.86 15.54
C TYR A 59 -11.94 0.91 16.74
N ASP A 60 -11.96 1.46 17.96
CA ASP A 60 -12.03 0.73 19.23
C ASP A 60 -13.48 0.38 19.63
N ASP A 61 -14.48 0.88 18.93
CA ASP A 61 -15.88 0.49 19.07
C ASP A 61 -16.21 -0.66 18.09
N GLU A 62 -16.10 -1.89 18.58
CA GLU A 62 -16.31 -3.10 17.77
C GLU A 62 -17.70 -3.15 17.14
N ASP A 63 -18.74 -2.75 17.87
CA ASP A 63 -20.13 -2.76 17.38
C ASP A 63 -20.36 -1.71 16.29
N ALA A 64 -19.79 -0.51 16.45
CA ALA A 64 -19.84 0.52 15.42
C ALA A 64 -19.10 0.09 14.14
N VAL A 65 -17.92 -0.52 14.29
CA VAL A 65 -17.15 -1.05 13.15
C VAL A 65 -17.93 -2.17 12.46
N LYS A 66 -18.48 -3.14 13.21
CA LYS A 66 -19.29 -4.23 12.66
C LYS A 66 -20.49 -3.68 11.88
N LYS A 67 -21.22 -2.71 12.44
CA LYS A 67 -22.36 -2.08 11.79
C LYS A 67 -21.95 -1.39 10.49
N ALA A 68 -20.82 -0.69 10.48
CA ALA A 68 -20.31 -0.01 9.28
C ALA A 68 -19.80 -0.99 8.20
N LEU A 69 -19.31 -2.16 8.59
CA LEU A 69 -18.88 -3.22 7.65
C LEU A 69 -20.05 -4.06 7.12
N SER A 70 -21.17 -4.08 7.83
CA SER A 70 -22.33 -4.92 7.50
C SER A 70 -22.87 -4.61 6.10
N GLY A 71 -23.05 -5.67 5.30
CA GLY A 71 -23.54 -5.56 3.92
C GLY A 71 -22.43 -5.41 2.87
N SER A 72 -21.17 -5.24 3.28
CA SER A 72 -20.00 -5.31 2.39
C SER A 72 -19.53 -6.76 2.23
N GLU A 73 -18.89 -7.05 1.10
CA GLU A 73 -18.27 -8.36 0.84
C GLU A 73 -16.76 -8.32 1.11
N VAL A 74 -16.11 -7.21 0.79
CA VAL A 74 -14.66 -7.02 0.93
C VAL A 74 -14.36 -5.85 1.85
N ALA A 75 -13.48 -6.04 2.83
CA ALA A 75 -12.94 -4.96 3.64
C ALA A 75 -11.50 -4.66 3.22
N VAL A 76 -11.23 -3.43 2.79
CA VAL A 76 -9.92 -2.96 2.36
C VAL A 76 -9.36 -2.00 3.38
N SER A 77 -8.35 -2.44 4.12
CA SER A 77 -7.63 -1.62 5.09
C SER A 77 -6.50 -0.88 4.41
N THR A 78 -6.45 0.44 4.58
CA THR A 78 -5.32 1.28 4.13
C THR A 78 -4.82 2.22 5.23
N VAL A 79 -4.96 1.79 6.49
CA VAL A 79 -4.45 2.54 7.64
C VAL A 79 -2.94 2.75 7.52
N SER A 80 -2.46 3.90 8.00
CA SER A 80 -1.05 4.25 7.96
C SER A 80 -0.19 3.29 8.78
N PRO A 81 1.13 3.17 8.51
CA PRO A 81 2.08 2.44 9.35
C PRO A 81 2.00 2.80 10.85
N TYR A 82 1.70 4.06 11.19
CA TYR A 82 1.54 4.53 12.57
C TYR A 82 0.24 4.08 13.28
N ASN A 83 -0.70 3.48 12.54
CA ASN A 83 -2.02 3.07 13.04
C ASN A 83 -2.29 1.58 12.77
N MET A 84 -1.24 0.78 12.57
CA MET A 84 -1.37 -0.65 12.22
C MET A 84 -2.15 -1.46 13.27
N ALA A 85 -2.10 -1.05 14.53
CA ALA A 85 -2.84 -1.68 15.63
C ALA A 85 -4.37 -1.64 15.43
N VAL A 86 -4.90 -0.66 14.70
CA VAL A 86 -6.34 -0.55 14.37
C VAL A 86 -6.85 -1.83 13.73
N GLN A 87 -6.05 -2.48 12.88
CA GLN A 87 -6.48 -3.67 12.17
C GLN A 87 -6.79 -4.84 13.13
N LYS A 88 -6.07 -4.95 14.25
CA LYS A 88 -6.33 -5.99 15.25
C LYS A 88 -7.74 -5.87 15.85
N ALA A 89 -8.23 -4.63 16.05
CA ALA A 89 -9.58 -4.38 16.54
C ALA A 89 -10.65 -4.58 15.45
N VAL A 90 -10.32 -4.31 14.19
CA VAL A 90 -11.27 -4.42 13.07
C VAL A 90 -11.50 -5.86 12.61
N VAL A 91 -10.51 -6.76 12.74
CA VAL A 91 -10.62 -8.15 12.26
C VAL A 91 -11.79 -8.93 12.91
N PRO A 92 -11.98 -8.92 14.24
CA PRO A 92 -13.15 -9.55 14.87
C PRO A 92 -14.48 -9.00 14.36
N ALA A 93 -14.59 -7.66 14.26
CA ALA A 93 -15.77 -6.99 13.73
C ALA A 93 -16.05 -7.36 12.26
N ALA A 94 -15.00 -7.50 11.43
CA ALA A 94 -15.12 -7.94 10.05
C ALA A 94 -15.68 -9.36 9.93
N LYS A 95 -15.22 -10.29 10.79
CA LYS A 95 -15.81 -11.64 10.87
C LYS A 95 -17.29 -11.57 11.25
N ALA A 96 -17.61 -10.79 12.29
CA ALA A 96 -18.98 -10.65 12.79
C ALA A 96 -19.93 -9.96 11.79
N ALA A 97 -19.40 -9.13 10.89
CA ALA A 97 -20.13 -8.47 9.81
C ALA A 97 -20.32 -9.35 8.56
N GLY A 98 -19.69 -10.52 8.50
CA GLY A 98 -19.77 -11.44 7.37
C GLY A 98 -18.90 -11.06 6.17
N ILE A 99 -17.78 -10.35 6.41
CA ILE A 99 -16.80 -10.06 5.36
C ILE A 99 -16.26 -11.36 4.76
N GLN A 100 -16.28 -11.44 3.43
CA GLN A 100 -15.85 -12.61 2.66
C GLN A 100 -14.37 -12.56 2.29
N LEU A 101 -13.80 -11.37 2.16
CA LEU A 101 -12.38 -11.16 1.87
C LEU A 101 -11.87 -9.92 2.62
N PHE A 102 -10.72 -10.04 3.27
CA PHE A 102 -10.01 -8.93 3.87
C PHE A 102 -8.75 -8.57 3.08
N VAL A 103 -8.49 -7.28 2.89
CA VAL A 103 -7.23 -6.79 2.31
C VAL A 103 -6.51 -5.98 3.39
N PRO A 104 -5.52 -6.55 4.09
CA PRO A 104 -4.81 -5.85 5.15
C PRO A 104 -3.91 -4.73 4.59
N ALA A 105 -3.60 -3.76 5.44
CA ALA A 105 -2.69 -2.66 5.14
C ALA A 105 -1.24 -3.17 5.07
N GLU A 106 -0.88 -3.67 3.89
CA GLU A 106 0.42 -4.29 3.60
C GLU A 106 1.27 -3.40 2.69
N TYR A 107 0.75 -3.07 1.50
CA TYR A 107 1.25 -2.14 0.47
C TYR A 107 2.73 -1.77 0.56
N GLY A 108 3.60 -2.78 0.52
CA GLY A 108 5.02 -2.63 0.78
C GLY A 108 5.82 -3.84 0.29
N VAL A 109 6.76 -4.30 1.11
CA VAL A 109 7.60 -5.48 0.85
C VAL A 109 7.13 -6.70 1.65
N LYS A 110 7.60 -7.90 1.29
CA LYS A 110 7.26 -9.18 1.96
C LYS A 110 7.83 -9.32 3.39
N VAL A 111 8.61 -8.34 3.86
CA VAL A 111 9.34 -8.40 5.14
C VAL A 111 8.41 -8.13 6.32
N THR A 112 8.41 -9.03 7.30
CA THR A 112 7.53 -9.01 8.48
C THR A 112 8.26 -8.89 9.83
N GLU A 113 9.46 -8.34 9.82
CA GLU A 113 10.28 -8.07 11.02
C GLU A 113 10.42 -6.56 11.26
N GLY A 114 11.07 -6.18 12.37
CA GLY A 114 11.25 -4.78 12.75
C GLY A 114 9.90 -4.03 12.82
N PRO A 115 9.81 -2.80 12.28
CA PRO A 115 8.56 -2.04 12.21
C PRO A 115 7.38 -2.75 11.52
N ASN A 116 7.62 -3.82 10.75
CA ASN A 116 6.56 -4.58 10.07
C ASN A 116 6.03 -5.77 10.89
N VAL A 117 6.46 -6.00 12.13
CA VAL A 117 5.96 -7.11 12.98
C VAL A 117 4.43 -7.17 13.03
N THR A 118 3.76 -6.01 13.14
CA THR A 118 2.30 -5.96 13.23
C THR A 118 1.58 -6.44 11.98
N LYS A 119 2.22 -6.42 10.81
CA LYS A 119 1.65 -7.00 9.58
C LYS A 119 1.46 -8.51 9.72
N LYS A 120 2.48 -9.20 10.25
CA LYS A 120 2.39 -10.63 10.55
C LYS A 120 1.29 -10.93 11.58
N GLU A 121 1.23 -10.16 12.65
CA GLU A 121 0.20 -10.35 13.68
C GLU A 121 -1.22 -10.22 13.11
N VAL A 122 -1.45 -9.29 12.18
CA VAL A 122 -2.74 -9.12 11.50
C VAL A 122 -3.04 -10.30 10.57
N GLN A 123 -2.07 -10.80 9.80
CA GLN A 123 -2.26 -11.99 8.95
C GLN A 123 -2.54 -13.25 9.77
N ASP A 124 -1.84 -13.43 10.90
CA ASP A 124 -2.07 -14.54 11.82
C ASP A 124 -3.49 -14.45 12.42
N LEU A 125 -3.93 -13.24 12.79
CA LEU A 125 -5.28 -13.01 13.30
C LEU A 125 -6.37 -13.26 12.24
N LEU A 126 -6.16 -12.82 11.00
CA LEU A 126 -7.07 -13.12 9.87
C LEU A 126 -7.21 -14.63 9.65
N THR A 127 -6.10 -15.36 9.77
CA THR A 127 -6.09 -16.83 9.70
C THR A 127 -6.86 -17.45 10.87
N GLN A 128 -6.63 -16.97 12.10
CA GLN A 128 -7.32 -17.45 13.30
C GLN A 128 -8.83 -17.24 13.24
N HIS A 129 -9.29 -16.13 12.64
CA HIS A 129 -10.71 -15.85 12.44
C HIS A 129 -11.31 -16.49 11.18
N GLU A 130 -10.51 -17.26 10.43
CA GLU A 130 -10.93 -17.90 9.18
C GLU A 130 -11.54 -16.89 8.20
N ILE A 131 -10.89 -15.74 8.05
CA ILE A 131 -11.26 -14.74 7.04
C ILE A 131 -10.25 -14.86 5.89
N PRO A 132 -10.69 -15.24 4.67
CA PRO A 132 -9.82 -15.21 3.51
C PRO A 132 -9.24 -13.81 3.31
N PHE A 133 -7.97 -13.72 2.93
CA PHE A 133 -7.33 -12.43 2.70
C PHE A 133 -6.43 -12.42 1.48
N THR A 134 -6.29 -11.23 0.88
CA THR A 134 -5.37 -10.94 -0.23
C THR A 134 -4.34 -9.93 0.22
N VAL A 135 -3.06 -10.21 -0.01
CA VAL A 135 -1.96 -9.28 0.28
C VAL A 135 -1.44 -8.69 -1.02
N PHE A 136 -1.27 -7.36 -1.05
CA PHE A 136 -0.65 -6.63 -2.15
C PHE A 136 0.74 -6.14 -1.74
N TYR A 137 1.77 -6.51 -2.51
CA TYR A 137 3.13 -6.01 -2.34
C TYR A 137 3.45 -5.04 -3.46
N THR A 138 3.90 -3.84 -3.11
CA THR A 138 4.01 -2.70 -4.04
C THR A 138 5.38 -2.04 -4.04
N GLY A 139 6.26 -2.46 -3.13
CA GLY A 139 7.51 -1.75 -2.85
C GLY A 139 7.28 -0.41 -2.15
N LEU A 140 8.21 0.52 -2.33
CA LEU A 140 8.14 1.86 -1.77
C LEU A 140 7.23 2.77 -2.58
N PHE A 141 6.49 3.64 -1.90
CA PHE A 141 5.72 4.67 -2.57
C PHE A 141 6.61 5.74 -3.18
N ALA A 142 6.42 6.01 -4.47
CA ALA A 142 7.22 6.98 -5.24
C ALA A 142 7.31 8.35 -4.56
N GLU A 143 6.21 8.81 -3.96
CA GLU A 143 6.12 10.11 -3.28
C GLU A 143 6.96 10.20 -2.00
N PHE A 144 7.40 9.08 -1.44
CA PHE A 144 8.23 9.07 -0.24
C PHE A 144 9.73 8.95 -0.53
N LEU A 145 10.14 8.72 -1.78
CA LEU A 145 11.56 8.63 -2.15
C LEU A 145 12.41 9.83 -1.69
N PRO A 146 11.96 11.09 -1.84
CA PRO A 146 12.69 12.25 -1.32
C PRO A 146 12.99 12.14 0.19
N TYR A 147 12.02 11.66 0.97
CA TYR A 147 12.18 11.50 2.42
C TYR A 147 13.17 10.37 2.79
N PHE A 148 13.12 9.24 2.09
CA PHE A 148 14.02 8.10 2.39
C PHE A 148 15.47 8.31 1.93
N LEU A 149 15.67 9.15 0.92
CA LEU A 149 16.98 9.47 0.38
C LEU A 149 17.50 10.83 0.85
N ASP A 150 16.78 11.49 1.77
CA ASP A 150 17.05 12.86 2.22
C ASP A 150 17.36 13.81 1.05
N TYR A 151 16.59 13.64 -0.02
CA TYR A 151 16.77 14.38 -1.26
C TYR A 151 15.80 15.55 -1.26
N HIS A 152 16.31 16.73 -0.91
CA HIS A 152 15.63 18.02 -1.01
C HIS A 152 16.53 19.04 -1.72
N ASP A 153 15.98 20.22 -2.06
CA ASP A 153 16.52 21.30 -2.92
C ASP A 153 18.00 21.75 -2.68
N GLU A 154 18.68 21.17 -1.69
CA GLU A 154 20.05 21.39 -1.25
C GLU A 154 21.13 20.69 -2.12
N GLY A 155 20.72 19.87 -3.10
CA GLY A 155 21.63 19.32 -4.11
C GLY A 155 22.45 18.11 -3.65
N TYR A 156 22.01 17.38 -2.62
CA TYR A 156 22.60 16.11 -2.21
C TYR A 156 21.52 15.06 -1.93
N MET A 157 21.94 13.80 -1.83
CA MET A 157 21.13 12.70 -1.32
C MET A 157 21.97 11.80 -0.40
N ASN A 158 21.31 11.19 0.59
CA ASN A 158 21.91 10.19 1.46
C ASN A 158 21.64 8.79 0.92
N VAL A 159 22.69 7.99 0.82
CA VAL A 159 22.64 6.62 0.29
C VAL A 159 23.26 5.68 1.31
N VAL A 160 22.47 4.75 1.84
CA VAL A 160 22.98 3.70 2.72
C VAL A 160 23.76 2.68 1.90
N GLY A 161 24.97 2.35 2.34
CA GLY A 161 25.82 1.37 1.67
C GLY A 161 26.27 1.83 0.28
N LYS A 162 26.26 0.92 -0.69
CA LYS A 162 26.73 1.19 -2.06
C LYS A 162 25.69 1.93 -2.90
N GLY A 163 24.40 1.72 -2.64
CA GLY A 163 23.32 2.33 -3.42
C GLY A 163 23.14 1.75 -4.82
N GLU A 164 23.71 0.57 -5.07
CA GLU A 164 23.63 -0.13 -6.36
C GLU A 164 22.44 -1.09 -6.40
N THR A 165 21.89 -1.45 -5.24
CA THR A 165 20.79 -2.41 -5.13
C THR A 165 19.46 -1.75 -5.46
N ALA A 166 18.76 -2.31 -6.45
CA ALA A 166 17.45 -1.82 -6.86
C ALA A 166 16.32 -2.32 -5.94
N PHE A 167 15.31 -1.49 -5.77
CA PHE A 167 14.10 -1.81 -5.00
C PHE A 167 12.84 -1.40 -5.78
N SER A 168 11.70 -2.02 -5.44
CA SER A 168 10.44 -1.80 -6.14
C SER A 168 9.84 -0.43 -5.78
N ILE A 169 9.35 0.30 -6.77
CA ILE A 169 8.74 1.63 -6.62
C ILE A 169 7.38 1.64 -7.30
N THR A 170 6.37 2.18 -6.62
CA THR A 170 5.02 2.37 -7.19
C THR A 170 4.36 3.61 -6.58
N ALA A 171 3.75 4.48 -7.37
CA ALA A 171 3.02 5.63 -6.81
C ALA A 171 1.75 5.19 -6.06
N ARG A 172 1.35 5.89 -4.99
CA ARG A 172 0.13 5.52 -4.23
C ARG A 172 -1.13 5.53 -5.09
N HIS A 173 -1.22 6.46 -6.04
CA HIS A 173 -2.32 6.52 -7.00
C HIS A 173 -2.41 5.22 -7.82
N ASP A 174 -1.27 4.75 -8.32
CA ASP A 174 -1.18 3.51 -9.08
C ASP A 174 -1.46 2.27 -8.22
N VAL A 175 -1.01 2.26 -6.96
CA VAL A 175 -1.41 1.21 -6.00
C VAL A 175 -2.93 1.14 -5.88
N GLY A 176 -3.60 2.29 -5.70
CA GLY A 176 -5.06 2.32 -5.60
C GLY A 176 -5.76 1.83 -6.87
N ARG A 177 -5.27 2.23 -8.05
CA ARG A 177 -5.76 1.74 -9.36
C ARG A 177 -5.66 0.23 -9.49
N PHE A 178 -4.50 -0.33 -9.18
CA PHE A 178 -4.27 -1.76 -9.28
C PHE A 178 -5.17 -2.53 -8.32
N VAL A 179 -5.20 -2.13 -7.04
CA VAL A 179 -6.02 -2.78 -6.01
C VAL A 179 -7.51 -2.75 -6.36
N ALA A 180 -8.05 -1.58 -6.74
CA ALA A 180 -9.45 -1.45 -7.13
C ALA A 180 -9.78 -2.28 -8.38
N HIS A 181 -8.89 -2.31 -9.38
CA HIS A 181 -9.06 -3.15 -10.56
C HIS A 181 -9.16 -4.62 -10.16
N VAL A 182 -8.12 -5.15 -9.49
CA VAL A 182 -8.03 -6.57 -9.14
C VAL A 182 -9.22 -7.03 -8.30
N LEU A 183 -9.61 -6.26 -7.29
CA LEU A 183 -10.72 -6.63 -6.40
C LEU A 183 -12.09 -6.63 -7.09
N SER A 184 -12.27 -5.83 -8.16
CA SER A 184 -13.55 -5.70 -8.87
C SER A 184 -13.64 -6.54 -10.15
N THR A 185 -12.53 -7.06 -10.67
CA THR A 185 -12.51 -7.81 -11.94
C THR A 185 -12.06 -9.26 -11.81
N ALA A 186 -11.23 -9.59 -10.80
CA ALA A 186 -10.74 -10.94 -10.62
C ALA A 186 -11.84 -11.87 -10.06
N PRO A 187 -11.88 -13.15 -10.49
CA PRO A 187 -12.71 -14.16 -9.85
C PRO A 187 -12.44 -14.23 -8.34
N LYS A 188 -13.48 -14.38 -7.50
CA LYS A 188 -13.33 -14.50 -6.04
C LYS A 188 -12.27 -15.56 -5.65
N SER A 189 -12.32 -16.73 -6.30
CA SER A 189 -11.36 -17.83 -6.07
C SER A 189 -9.90 -17.51 -6.42
N ALA A 190 -9.64 -16.47 -7.21
CA ALA A 190 -8.28 -16.03 -7.52
C ALA A 190 -7.71 -15.07 -6.48
N LEU A 191 -8.55 -14.57 -5.55
CA LEU A 191 -8.19 -13.60 -4.52
C LEU A 191 -7.99 -14.25 -3.14
N GLU A 192 -8.76 -15.29 -2.83
CA GLU A 192 -8.66 -16.00 -1.55
C GLU A 192 -7.24 -16.57 -1.32
N GLY A 193 -6.52 -16.02 -0.33
CA GLY A 193 -5.15 -16.41 0.01
C GLY A 193 -4.07 -15.89 -0.95
N ALA A 194 -4.45 -15.05 -1.92
CA ALA A 194 -3.53 -14.54 -2.92
C ALA A 194 -2.52 -13.55 -2.33
N ARG A 195 -1.28 -13.63 -2.82
CA ARG A 195 -0.19 -12.70 -2.54
C ARG A 195 0.27 -12.11 -3.87
N ILE A 196 -0.03 -10.85 -4.09
CA ILE A 196 0.04 -10.22 -5.42
C ILE A 196 1.12 -9.15 -5.40
N PRO A 197 2.35 -9.48 -5.84
CA PRO A 197 3.38 -8.49 -6.08
C PRO A 197 3.14 -7.74 -7.38
N PHE A 198 3.28 -6.42 -7.36
CA PHE A 198 3.34 -5.59 -8.56
C PHE A 198 4.22 -4.38 -8.29
N GLU A 199 4.69 -3.74 -9.35
CA GLU A 199 5.48 -2.52 -9.24
C GLU A 199 5.32 -1.63 -10.47
N ALA A 200 5.74 -0.37 -10.39
CA ALA A 200 5.90 0.48 -11.56
C ALA A 200 7.28 0.33 -12.20
N GLU A 201 8.32 0.24 -11.37
CA GLU A 201 9.70 0.00 -11.78
C GLU A 201 10.59 -0.43 -10.60
N ARG A 202 11.82 -0.84 -10.93
CA ARG A 202 12.89 -1.06 -9.96
C ARG A 202 14.04 -0.12 -10.26
N LEU A 203 14.46 0.64 -9.27
CA LEU A 203 15.60 1.55 -9.37
C LEU A 203 16.47 1.41 -8.14
N SER A 204 17.78 1.54 -8.33
CA SER A 204 18.72 1.72 -7.23
C SER A 204 18.82 3.20 -6.82
N PRO A 205 19.31 3.51 -5.62
CA PRO A 205 19.59 4.89 -5.22
C PRO A 205 20.46 5.65 -6.24
N LEU A 206 21.49 5.01 -6.82
CA LEU A 206 22.33 5.65 -7.85
C LEU A 206 21.60 5.87 -9.18
N GLN A 207 20.69 4.98 -9.58
CA GLN A 207 19.84 5.21 -10.75
C GLN A 207 18.84 6.35 -10.51
N ILE A 208 18.30 6.45 -9.28
CA ILE A 208 17.43 7.56 -8.87
C ILE A 208 18.18 8.89 -8.94
N ARG A 209 19.42 8.96 -8.43
CA ARG A 209 20.30 10.12 -8.62
C ARG A 209 20.39 10.52 -10.08
N ASP A 210 20.68 9.57 -10.98
CA ASP A 210 20.88 9.87 -12.41
C ASP A 210 19.62 10.43 -13.07
N LEU A 211 18.44 9.90 -12.71
CA LEU A 211 17.16 10.43 -13.17
C LEU A 211 16.93 11.86 -12.70
N VAL A 212 17.22 12.13 -11.41
CA VAL A 212 17.10 13.47 -10.83
C VAL A 212 18.06 14.46 -11.50
N GLU A 213 19.35 14.09 -11.64
CA GLU A 213 20.34 14.96 -12.28
C GLU A 213 19.93 15.34 -13.70
N LYS A 214 19.47 14.33 -14.46
CA LYS A 214 19.02 14.51 -15.83
C LYS A 214 17.79 15.42 -15.90
N LYS A 215 16.78 15.19 -15.05
CA LYS A 215 15.53 15.96 -15.10
C LYS A 215 15.73 17.41 -14.68
N LEU A 216 16.54 17.65 -13.65
CA LEU A 216 16.75 18.99 -13.10
C LEU A 216 17.91 19.75 -13.73
N ASN A 217 18.70 19.07 -14.57
CA ASN A 217 19.96 19.59 -15.12
C ASN A 217 20.87 20.15 -14.01
N LYS A 218 20.99 19.41 -12.91
CA LYS A 218 21.78 19.74 -11.72
C LYS A 218 22.57 18.53 -11.26
N LYS A 219 23.75 18.76 -10.69
CA LYS A 219 24.53 17.69 -10.05
C LYS A 219 24.03 17.43 -8.64
N ILE A 220 23.92 16.15 -8.27
CA ILE A 220 23.52 15.70 -6.94
C ILE A 220 24.71 15.01 -6.28
N GLU A 221 25.16 15.58 -5.16
CA GLU A 221 26.17 14.96 -4.30
C GLU A 221 25.58 13.69 -3.65
N VAL A 222 26.27 12.56 -3.78
CA VAL A 222 25.89 11.33 -3.06
C VAL A 222 26.69 11.25 -1.76
N ARG A 223 25.98 11.34 -0.63
CA ARG A 223 26.55 11.14 0.70
C ARG A 223 26.28 9.72 1.15
N HIS A 224 27.35 8.94 1.26
CA HIS A 224 27.23 7.57 1.72
C HIS A 224 27.05 7.53 3.24
N VAL A 225 26.01 6.81 3.66
CA VAL A 225 25.76 6.45 5.05
C VAL A 225 26.29 5.02 5.25
N ASP A 226 27.08 4.83 6.31
CA ASP A 226 27.61 3.51 6.65
C ASP A 226 26.47 2.52 6.91
N PHE A 227 26.55 1.35 6.27
CA PHE A 227 25.50 0.34 6.34
C PHE A 227 25.32 -0.22 7.75
N GLU A 228 26.42 -0.51 8.44
CA GLU A 228 26.37 -1.10 9.79
C GLU A 228 25.84 -0.08 10.81
N GLU A 229 26.22 1.19 10.70
CA GLU A 229 25.66 2.26 11.54
C GLU A 229 24.16 2.49 11.28
N ASN A 230 23.72 2.43 10.02
CA ASN A 230 22.29 2.50 9.69
C ASN A 230 21.53 1.30 10.29
N LYS A 231 22.07 0.10 10.13
CA LYS A 231 21.46 -1.15 10.58
C LYS A 231 21.29 -1.22 12.10
N LYS A 232 22.11 -0.53 12.91
CA LYS A 232 21.90 -0.42 14.36
C LYS A 232 20.53 0.16 14.74
N LYS A 233 19.89 0.92 13.84
CA LYS A 233 18.56 1.53 14.05
C LYS A 233 17.43 0.76 13.36
N PHE A 234 17.71 -0.43 12.82
CA PHE A 234 16.77 -1.23 12.04
C PHE A 234 15.41 -1.44 12.74
N ASP A 235 15.41 -1.67 14.05
CA ASP A 235 14.17 -1.92 14.81
C ASP A 235 13.47 -0.65 15.30
N THR A 236 14.14 0.50 15.29
CA THR A 236 13.67 1.71 16.00
C THR A 236 13.43 2.91 15.09
N ASP A 237 13.97 2.90 13.86
CA ASP A 237 13.80 3.96 12.88
C ASP A 237 13.30 3.40 11.55
N PHE A 238 12.17 3.92 11.07
CA PHE A 238 11.51 3.40 9.86
C PHE A 238 12.29 3.70 8.58
N VAL A 239 13.07 4.79 8.54
CA VAL A 239 13.95 5.10 7.41
C VAL A 239 15.11 4.12 7.40
N ALA A 240 15.79 3.95 8.53
CA ALA A 240 16.89 3.00 8.66
C ALA A 240 16.46 1.57 8.36
N PHE A 241 15.27 1.16 8.81
CA PHE A 241 14.66 -0.12 8.47
C PHE A 241 14.57 -0.31 6.95
N LEU A 242 13.89 0.60 6.24
CA LEU A 242 13.69 0.45 4.80
C LEU A 242 14.98 0.57 4.00
N THR A 243 15.86 1.52 4.33
CA THR A 243 17.14 1.68 3.63
C THR A 243 18.09 0.49 3.86
N THR A 244 18.04 -0.15 5.03
CA THR A 244 18.73 -1.43 5.27
C THR A 244 18.18 -2.52 4.37
N LEU A 245 16.84 -2.66 4.28
CA LEU A 245 16.23 -3.65 3.39
C LEU A 245 16.57 -3.40 1.92
N PHE A 246 16.68 -2.14 1.50
CA PHE A 246 17.04 -1.80 0.13
C PHE A 246 18.45 -2.25 -0.20
N GLU A 247 19.44 -1.91 0.64
CA GLU A 247 20.83 -2.32 0.44
C GLU A 247 20.99 -3.85 0.49
N GLU A 248 20.25 -4.54 1.35
CA GLU A 248 20.22 -6.01 1.45
C GLU A 248 19.48 -6.71 0.29
N GLY A 249 18.87 -5.98 -0.65
CA GLY A 249 18.11 -6.56 -1.77
C GLY A 249 16.73 -7.11 -1.38
N ARG A 250 16.24 -6.73 -0.20
CA ARG A 250 14.93 -7.14 0.37
C ARG A 250 13.85 -6.08 0.15
N GLY A 251 14.19 -4.98 -0.53
CA GLY A 251 13.32 -3.86 -0.92
C GLY A 251 12.34 -4.14 -2.06
N VAL A 252 12.24 -5.37 -2.53
CA VAL A 252 11.43 -5.72 -3.71
C VAL A 252 10.05 -6.26 -3.33
N ALA A 253 9.04 -5.99 -4.17
CA ALA A 253 7.70 -6.54 -4.02
C ALA A 253 7.66 -8.07 -4.22
N GLY A 254 8.54 -8.60 -5.08
CA GLY A 254 8.71 -10.01 -5.43
C GLY A 254 9.89 -10.20 -6.38
N THR A 255 10.08 -11.39 -6.94
CA THR A 255 11.00 -11.55 -8.09
C THR A 255 10.42 -10.83 -9.32
N GLU A 256 11.27 -10.52 -10.30
CA GLU A 256 10.78 -9.89 -11.56
C GLU A 256 9.75 -10.78 -12.26
N GLN A 257 9.97 -12.10 -12.24
CA GLN A 257 9.03 -13.07 -12.78
C GLN A 257 7.69 -13.05 -12.03
N GLU A 258 7.68 -13.06 -10.69
CA GLU A 258 6.45 -13.01 -9.89
C GLU A 258 5.64 -11.74 -10.19
N VAL A 259 6.31 -10.60 -10.36
CA VAL A 259 5.68 -9.31 -10.71
C VAL A 259 5.08 -9.38 -12.11
N GLN A 260 5.82 -9.86 -13.10
CA GLN A 260 5.34 -9.99 -14.48
C GLN A 260 4.14 -10.93 -14.57
N GLU A 261 4.19 -12.09 -13.91
CA GLU A 261 3.10 -13.05 -13.87
C GLU A 261 1.85 -12.47 -13.19
N SER A 262 2.03 -11.71 -12.10
CA SER A 262 0.93 -11.07 -11.38
C SER A 262 0.24 -9.99 -12.23
N VAL A 263 1.02 -9.14 -12.89
CA VAL A 263 0.50 -8.11 -13.81
C VAL A 263 -0.22 -8.77 -14.99
N ALA A 264 0.40 -9.74 -15.64
CA ALA A 264 -0.19 -10.46 -16.77
C ALA A 264 -1.49 -11.19 -16.40
N LYS A 265 -1.60 -11.68 -15.16
CA LYS A 265 -2.79 -12.36 -14.66
C LYS A 265 -3.91 -11.40 -14.29
N PHE A 266 -3.59 -10.31 -13.59
CA PHE A 266 -4.60 -9.51 -12.89
C PHE A 266 -4.88 -8.15 -13.53
N PHE A 267 -3.92 -7.57 -14.26
CA PHE A 267 -4.11 -6.29 -14.94
C PHE A 267 -3.17 -6.20 -16.18
N PRO A 268 -3.47 -6.90 -17.28
CA PRO A 268 -2.58 -6.97 -18.45
C PRO A 268 -2.23 -5.60 -19.06
N ASP A 269 -3.17 -4.66 -19.00
CA ASP A 269 -3.02 -3.28 -19.50
C ASP A 269 -2.36 -2.35 -18.47
N TRP A 270 -1.60 -2.90 -17.52
CA TRP A 270 -0.98 -2.15 -16.45
C TRP A 270 0.01 -1.12 -17.01
N ASN A 271 -0.31 0.15 -16.80
CA ASN A 271 0.50 1.29 -17.20
C ASN A 271 0.60 2.29 -16.04
N PRO A 272 1.55 2.07 -15.11
CA PRO A 272 1.80 2.97 -14.00
C PRO A 272 2.68 4.15 -14.39
N ALA A 273 2.59 5.23 -13.62
CA ALA A 273 3.49 6.35 -13.72
C ALA A 273 4.90 5.95 -13.28
N LYS A 274 5.91 6.39 -14.04
CA LYS A 274 7.32 6.26 -13.68
C LYS A 274 7.72 7.32 -12.66
N TYR A 275 8.69 7.00 -11.80
CA TYR A 275 9.26 7.87 -10.78
C TYR A 275 9.73 9.21 -11.34
N GLU A 276 10.25 9.23 -12.57
CA GLU A 276 10.64 10.46 -13.25
C GLU A 276 9.51 11.51 -13.24
N SER A 277 8.24 11.12 -13.28
CA SER A 277 7.10 12.05 -13.21
C SER A 277 6.88 12.72 -11.85
N PHE A 278 7.46 12.18 -10.77
CA PHE A 278 7.32 12.67 -9.39
C PHE A 278 8.47 13.58 -8.94
N ILE A 279 9.54 13.68 -9.73
CA ILE A 279 10.64 14.60 -9.47
C ILE A 279 10.13 16.02 -9.74
N ALA A 280 10.05 16.86 -8.71
CA ALA A 280 9.58 18.25 -8.80
C ALA A 280 10.64 19.18 -9.42
#